data_AF-A0A971TZX4-F1
#
_entry.id   AF-A0A971TZX4-F1
#
_cell.length_a   1.000
_cell.length_b   1.000
_cell.length_c   1.000
_cell.angle_alpha   90.00
_cell.angle_beta   90.00
_cell.angle_gamma   90.00
#
_symmetry.space_group_name_H-M   'P 1'
#
loop_
_entity.id
_entity.type
_entity.pdbx_description
1 polymer ?
#
loop_
_entity_poly.entity_id
_entity_poly.type
_entity_poly.pdbx_seq_one_letter_code
_entity_poly.pdbx_strand_id
1 'polypeptide(L)'
;MKGREGVEMQQDRFYRLSGNPKNIHILRKIVDAAREDERIVSVVSYGSYTRDDFDRFSDIEFYFFIRDDSAPGFDDELWLREVAPVEFYFTNSHGVKTAVFTKFFVRGEFHFHPESEIAILDGWKGVALPGEVERTVLVDKSGAFRKKIEEFCQTRPVLDKKASFKQNFLELASGIIMEWNVLSRKDLFRASTLHSMNLHYLARLFSLVHGKTDHLYSPRLLERFMSEGEYRSFSECFAGLDFDSLRYALEKMALLSAELSRKNGDTDTVKARRAILERVVERSYRVEGVITDGEKVLFIKHSGNDGRPDEWLLPGGGKVAGESDEMAVKREVLEETCLAIEPAGMIAEVELPDDGLYYSAKMFHFIYDGSEPSPGSEPEDVNGNYYTISEVKWIDLSDLSSIADEYRTFPHMSERLEAIRDHLLKMNH
;
A
#
# COMPACT_ATOMS: atom_id res chain seq x y z
N MET A 1 44.99 -29.29 13.72
CA MET A 1 43.74 -29.04 12.97
C MET A 1 42.51 -29.66 13.63
N LYS A 2 42.46 -30.96 13.95
CA LYS A 2 41.29 -31.63 14.60
C LYS A 2 40.79 -31.03 15.93
N GLY A 3 41.64 -30.34 16.70
CA GLY A 3 41.25 -29.72 17.97
C GLY A 3 40.54 -28.36 17.85
N ARG A 4 40.77 -27.60 16.76
CA ARG A 4 40.11 -26.30 16.54
C ARG A 4 38.68 -26.49 16.02
N GLU A 5 38.49 -27.42 15.09
CA GLU A 5 37.17 -27.74 14.52
C GLU A 5 36.18 -28.27 15.56
N GLY A 6 36.63 -29.11 16.51
CA GLY A 6 35.77 -29.63 17.58
C GLY A 6 35.31 -28.57 18.58
N VAL A 7 36.17 -27.61 18.91
CA VAL A 7 35.86 -26.47 19.79
C VAL A 7 34.91 -25.49 19.10
N GLU A 8 35.16 -25.21 17.82
CA GLU A 8 34.33 -24.31 17.02
C GLU A 8 32.92 -24.88 16.80
N MET A 9 32.79 -26.19 16.56
CA MET A 9 31.50 -26.87 16.42
C MET A 9 30.69 -26.92 17.74
N GLN A 10 31.36 -27.06 18.88
CA GLN A 10 30.71 -26.96 20.20
C GLN A 10 30.27 -25.53 20.52
N GLN A 11 31.09 -24.52 20.18
CA GLN A 11 30.70 -23.12 20.27
C GLN A 11 29.49 -22.82 19.38
N ASP A 12 29.44 -23.34 18.15
CA ASP A 12 28.31 -23.16 17.23
C ASP A 12 27.00 -23.71 17.78
N ARG A 13 27.08 -24.89 18.39
CA ARG A 13 25.93 -25.50 19.05
C ARG A 13 25.49 -24.67 20.26
N PHE A 14 26.43 -24.16 21.03
CA PHE A 14 26.18 -23.26 22.15
C PHE A 14 25.52 -21.94 21.71
N TYR A 15 25.98 -21.27 20.65
CA TYR A 15 25.36 -20.03 20.13
C TYR A 15 23.97 -20.27 19.55
N ARG A 16 23.71 -21.42 18.93
CA ARG A 16 22.35 -21.78 18.47
C ARG A 16 21.37 -22.02 19.63
N LEU A 17 21.85 -22.53 20.76
CA LEU A 17 21.00 -22.95 21.90
C LEU A 17 20.90 -21.90 23.02
N SER A 18 21.88 -21.00 23.15
CA SER A 18 22.00 -20.07 24.29
C SER A 18 21.13 -18.80 24.19
N GLY A 19 20.38 -18.62 23.09
CA GLY A 19 19.66 -17.36 22.83
C GLY A 19 20.57 -16.15 22.61
N ASN A 20 21.89 -16.35 22.58
CA ASN A 20 22.86 -15.29 22.37
C ASN A 20 22.91 -14.96 20.86
N PRO A 21 22.60 -13.71 20.46
CA PRO A 21 22.47 -13.36 19.06
C PRO A 21 23.79 -13.60 18.30
N LYS A 22 23.76 -14.42 17.25
CA LYS A 22 24.93 -14.82 16.43
C LYS A 22 25.70 -13.62 15.86
N ASN A 23 24.97 -12.55 15.58
CA ASN A 23 25.44 -11.22 15.24
C ASN A 23 26.30 -10.58 16.34
N ILE A 24 26.03 -10.79 17.64
CA ILE A 24 26.92 -10.30 18.73
C ILE A 24 28.30 -10.96 18.66
N HIS A 25 28.39 -12.23 18.26
CA HIS A 25 29.68 -12.92 18.13
C HIS A 25 30.56 -12.28 17.05
N ILE A 26 29.98 -12.02 15.88
CA ILE A 26 30.70 -11.35 14.78
C ILE A 26 31.02 -9.90 15.15
N LEU A 27 30.06 -9.16 15.72
CA LEU A 27 30.26 -7.80 16.21
C LEU A 27 31.42 -7.71 17.20
N ARG A 28 31.48 -8.62 18.18
CA ARG A 28 32.57 -8.63 19.18
C ARG A 28 33.93 -8.86 18.53
N LYS A 29 34.06 -9.83 17.61
CA LYS A 29 35.31 -10.05 16.87
C LYS A 29 35.77 -8.79 16.15
N ILE A 30 34.84 -8.10 15.49
CA ILE A 30 35.11 -6.86 14.75
C ILE A 30 35.55 -5.75 15.70
N VAL A 31 34.82 -5.53 16.79
CA VAL A 31 35.13 -4.49 17.77
C VAL A 31 36.46 -4.78 18.48
N ASP A 32 36.73 -6.03 18.84
CA ASP A 32 37.97 -6.42 19.52
C ASP A 32 39.18 -6.24 18.60
N ALA A 33 39.08 -6.66 17.32
CA ALA A 33 40.13 -6.40 16.34
C ALA A 33 40.36 -4.90 16.11
N ALA A 34 39.28 -4.11 16.10
CA ALA A 34 39.37 -2.66 15.95
C ALA A 34 40.01 -1.96 17.17
N ARG A 35 39.84 -2.51 18.38
CA ARG A 35 40.53 -2.01 19.58
C ARG A 35 42.03 -2.22 19.49
N GLU A 36 42.45 -3.38 19.01
CA GLU A 36 43.86 -3.78 18.89
C GLU A 36 44.57 -3.07 17.73
N ASP A 37 43.87 -2.78 16.64
CA ASP A 37 44.46 -2.10 15.48
C ASP A 37 44.68 -0.62 15.77
N GLU A 38 45.95 -0.21 15.90
CA GLU A 38 46.31 1.18 16.18
C GLU A 38 45.83 2.15 15.09
N ARG A 39 45.66 1.70 13.84
CA ARG A 39 45.18 2.54 12.73
C ARG A 39 43.74 2.97 12.91
N ILE A 40 42.93 2.22 13.66
CA ILE A 40 41.52 2.54 13.92
C ILE A 40 41.42 3.37 15.19
N VAL A 41 40.85 4.58 15.07
CA VAL A 41 40.70 5.55 16.16
C VAL A 41 39.38 5.37 16.88
N SER A 42 38.31 5.12 16.12
CA SER A 42 36.97 4.92 16.68
C SER A 42 36.13 3.99 15.82
N VAL A 43 35.19 3.31 16.50
CA VAL A 43 34.11 2.54 15.89
C VAL A 43 32.81 3.01 16.51
N VAL A 44 31.92 3.55 15.67
CA VAL A 44 30.61 4.05 16.05
C VAL A 44 29.54 3.21 15.36
N SER A 45 28.66 2.57 16.10
CA SER A 45 27.55 1.78 15.58
C SER A 45 26.26 2.59 15.51
N TYR A 46 25.31 2.15 14.70
CA TYR A 46 23.94 2.69 14.63
C TYR A 46 22.96 1.53 14.43
N GLY A 47 21.73 1.82 13.99
CA GLY A 47 20.77 0.77 13.67
C GLY A 47 20.19 0.10 14.92
N SER A 48 19.62 -1.08 14.75
CA SER A 48 18.90 -1.76 15.84
C SER A 48 19.83 -2.13 17.00
N TYR A 49 21.11 -2.40 16.72
CA TYR A 49 22.08 -2.77 17.74
C TYR A 49 22.30 -1.68 18.81
N THR A 50 22.04 -0.41 18.53
CA THR A 50 22.18 0.64 19.55
C THR A 50 20.92 0.82 20.40
N ARG A 51 19.86 0.04 20.15
CA ARG A 51 18.51 0.23 20.71
C ARG A 51 17.93 -1.09 21.24
N ASP A 52 16.69 -1.04 21.69
CA ASP A 52 15.92 -2.16 22.24
C ASP A 52 15.21 -3.02 21.17
N ASP A 53 15.34 -2.66 19.89
CA ASP A 53 14.81 -3.40 18.74
C ASP A 53 15.82 -4.36 18.09
N PHE A 54 16.97 -4.60 18.72
CA PHE A 54 17.96 -5.60 18.27
C PHE A 54 17.53 -7.02 18.56
N ASP A 55 17.63 -7.92 17.58
CA ASP A 55 17.39 -9.35 17.76
C ASP A 55 18.38 -10.23 16.97
N ARG A 56 18.12 -11.53 16.92
CA ARG A 56 18.97 -12.53 16.24
C ARG A 56 18.95 -12.47 14.71
N PHE A 57 18.04 -11.69 14.13
CA PHE A 57 17.88 -11.45 12.70
C PHE A 57 18.42 -10.07 12.28
N SER A 58 18.73 -9.21 13.25
CA SER A 58 19.36 -7.91 13.00
C SER A 58 20.71 -8.04 12.31
N ASP A 59 20.97 -7.08 11.43
CA ASP A 59 22.28 -6.80 10.87
C ASP A 59 23.20 -6.13 11.89
N ILE A 60 24.44 -5.84 11.49
CA ILE A 60 25.40 -5.06 12.27
C ILE A 60 25.94 -3.90 11.45
N GLU A 61 25.85 -2.68 11.98
CA GLU A 61 26.19 -1.48 11.22
C GLU A 61 27.22 -0.61 11.95
N PHE A 62 28.25 -0.16 11.24
CA PHE A 62 29.39 0.56 11.82
C PHE A 62 29.93 1.68 10.92
N TYR A 63 30.35 2.76 11.56
CA TYR A 63 31.30 3.74 11.06
C TYR A 63 32.65 3.50 11.72
N PHE A 64 33.66 3.27 10.90
CA PHE A 64 35.07 3.15 11.27
C PHE A 64 35.78 4.46 10.95
N PHE A 65 36.51 4.99 11.94
CA PHE A 65 37.35 6.16 11.79
C PHE A 65 38.81 5.75 11.88
N ILE A 66 39.54 5.91 10.77
CA ILE A 66 40.92 5.51 10.57
C ILE A 66 41.83 6.73 10.75
N ARG A 67 43.00 6.57 11.36
CA ARG A 67 43.99 7.64 11.46
C ARG A 67 44.26 8.26 10.09
N ASP A 68 44.38 9.58 10.05
CA ASP A 68 44.49 10.32 8.78
C ASP A 68 45.71 9.86 7.94
N ASP A 69 46.80 9.48 8.59
CA ASP A 69 48.02 8.97 7.96
C ASP A 69 47.87 7.56 7.35
N SER A 70 46.89 6.81 7.82
CA SER A 70 46.65 5.40 7.48
C SER A 70 45.48 5.25 6.50
N ALA A 71 44.54 6.21 6.48
CA ALA A 71 43.31 6.14 5.72
C ALA A 71 43.51 5.95 4.19
N PRO A 72 44.44 6.64 3.50
CA PRO A 72 44.59 6.51 2.04
C PRO A 72 44.98 5.11 1.55
N GLY A 73 45.56 4.27 2.41
CA GLY A 73 46.00 2.91 2.09
C GLY A 73 45.27 1.83 2.86
N PHE A 74 44.16 2.17 3.55
CA PHE A 74 43.42 1.20 4.35
C PHE A 74 42.57 0.29 3.44
N ASP A 75 42.97 -0.97 3.33
CA ASP A 75 42.22 -2.00 2.60
C ASP A 75 41.10 -2.56 3.49
N ASP A 76 39.90 -2.01 3.32
CA ASP A 76 38.72 -2.35 4.12
C ASP A 76 38.27 -3.80 3.97
N GLU A 77 38.29 -4.33 2.74
CA GLU A 77 37.93 -5.71 2.44
C GLU A 77 38.94 -6.69 3.04
N LEU A 78 40.25 -6.46 2.82
CA LEU A 78 41.29 -7.32 3.36
C LEU A 78 41.21 -7.35 4.90
N TRP A 79 41.11 -6.18 5.53
CA TRP A 79 40.99 -6.09 6.99
C TRP A 79 39.81 -6.90 7.51
N LEU A 80 38.62 -6.76 6.90
CA LEU A 80 37.44 -7.46 7.38
C LEU A 80 37.54 -8.98 7.20
N ARG A 81 38.15 -9.45 6.11
CA ARG A 81 38.40 -10.87 5.83
C ARG A 81 39.39 -11.51 6.80
N GLU A 82 40.36 -10.74 7.29
CA GLU A 82 41.30 -11.20 8.32
C GLU A 82 40.61 -11.34 9.69
N VAL A 83 39.66 -10.46 10.00
CA VAL A 83 38.91 -10.45 11.27
C VAL A 83 37.90 -11.60 11.35
N ALA A 84 37.12 -11.83 10.29
CA ALA A 84 36.11 -12.86 10.26
C ALA A 84 35.92 -13.43 8.84
N PRO A 85 35.56 -14.72 8.70
CA PRO A 85 35.24 -15.29 7.39
C PRO A 85 34.05 -14.57 6.72
N VAL A 86 34.30 -13.97 5.55
CA VAL A 86 33.33 -13.24 4.74
C VAL A 86 32.98 -14.06 3.48
N GLU A 87 31.69 -14.28 3.28
CA GLU A 87 31.13 -14.96 2.11
C GLU A 87 31.23 -14.05 0.87
N PHE A 88 30.76 -12.81 1.00
CA PHE A 88 30.91 -11.79 -0.02
C PHE A 88 30.99 -10.39 0.59
N TYR A 89 31.71 -9.52 -0.11
CA TYR A 89 31.96 -8.13 0.23
C TYR A 89 31.79 -7.29 -1.03
N PHE A 90 31.05 -6.20 -0.96
CA PHE A 90 30.84 -5.29 -2.09
C PHE A 90 30.43 -3.90 -1.63
N THR A 91 30.46 -2.92 -2.53
CA THR A 91 29.86 -1.60 -2.30
C THR A 91 28.48 -1.56 -2.93
N ASN A 92 27.44 -1.26 -2.15
CA ASN A 92 26.06 -1.24 -2.63
C ASN A 92 25.75 0.03 -3.44
N SER A 93 24.54 0.11 -4.00
CA SER A 93 24.10 1.24 -4.84
C SER A 93 24.06 2.61 -4.14
N HIS A 94 24.18 2.63 -2.81
CA HIS A 94 24.24 3.84 -1.98
C HIS A 94 25.68 4.19 -1.57
N GLY A 95 26.69 3.47 -2.07
CA GLY A 95 28.09 3.69 -1.71
C GLY A 95 28.51 3.07 -0.37
N VAL A 96 27.63 2.31 0.29
CA VAL A 96 27.92 1.67 1.58
C VAL A 96 28.62 0.33 1.36
N LYS A 97 29.67 0.06 2.13
CA LYS A 97 30.34 -1.25 2.09
C LYS A 97 29.48 -2.28 2.81
N THR A 98 29.18 -3.39 2.16
CA THR A 98 28.32 -4.44 2.69
C THR A 98 29.04 -5.77 2.68
N ALA A 99 28.97 -6.50 3.80
CA ALA A 99 29.51 -7.84 3.94
C ALA A 99 28.42 -8.82 4.38
N VAL A 100 28.54 -10.06 3.93
CA VAL A 100 27.85 -11.21 4.53
C VAL A 100 28.89 -12.17 5.06
N PHE A 101 28.79 -12.51 6.35
CA PHE A 101 29.74 -13.41 7.00
C PHE A 101 29.36 -14.88 6.78
N THR A 102 30.36 -15.73 6.50
CA THR A 102 30.15 -17.17 6.22
C THR A 102 29.42 -17.87 7.37
N LYS A 103 29.68 -17.42 8.60
CA LYS A 103 29.02 -17.98 9.78
C LYS A 103 27.68 -17.29 10.02
N PHE A 104 26.61 -18.06 9.81
CA PHE A 104 25.22 -17.65 10.02
C PHE A 104 24.68 -16.58 9.07
N PHE A 105 25.43 -16.20 8.04
CA PHE A 105 25.02 -15.20 7.04
C PHE A 105 24.59 -13.87 7.66
N VAL A 106 25.26 -13.47 8.76
CA VAL A 106 25.06 -12.15 9.35
C VAL A 106 25.44 -11.12 8.30
N ARG A 107 24.55 -10.19 7.99
CA ARG A 107 24.84 -9.05 7.12
C ARG A 107 25.41 -7.92 7.95
N GLY A 108 26.37 -7.19 7.39
CA GLY A 108 26.92 -6.00 8.02
C GLY A 108 27.11 -4.86 7.02
N GLU A 109 26.92 -3.64 7.51
CA GLU A 109 27.14 -2.40 6.77
C GLU A 109 28.29 -1.61 7.43
N PHE A 110 29.21 -1.14 6.60
CA PHE A 110 30.45 -0.53 7.03
C PHE A 110 30.69 0.77 6.27
N HIS A 111 31.06 1.81 7.00
CA HIS A 111 31.48 3.10 6.48
C HIS A 111 32.89 3.34 7.00
N PHE A 112 33.86 3.63 6.14
CA PHE A 112 35.24 3.87 6.53
C PHE A 112 35.62 5.31 6.19
N HIS A 113 36.07 6.05 7.19
CA HIS A 113 36.39 7.47 7.09
C HIS A 113 37.75 7.78 7.74
N PRO A 114 38.50 8.77 7.24
CA PRO A 114 39.56 9.41 8.01
C PRO A 114 39.01 9.99 9.33
N GLU A 115 39.82 10.01 10.39
CA GLU A 115 39.41 10.51 11.70
C GLU A 115 39.06 12.02 11.66
N SER A 116 39.70 12.78 10.77
CA SER A 116 39.37 14.18 10.50
C SER A 116 37.94 14.39 9.99
N GLU A 117 37.29 13.35 9.44
CA GLU A 117 35.91 13.41 8.93
C GLU A 117 34.83 13.12 9.99
N ILE A 118 35.17 13.19 11.29
CA ILE A 118 34.20 13.02 12.40
C ILE A 118 32.91 13.85 12.26
N ALA A 119 32.96 14.98 11.54
CA ALA A 119 31.81 15.83 11.25
C ALA A 119 30.71 15.13 10.43
N ILE A 120 31.00 14.03 9.72
CA ILE A 120 29.98 13.27 8.98
C ILE A 120 28.84 12.77 9.89
N LEU A 121 29.14 12.53 11.17
CA LEU A 121 28.15 12.14 12.18
C LEU A 121 27.12 13.23 12.45
N ASP A 122 27.37 14.50 12.09
CA ASP A 122 26.34 15.55 12.16
C ASP A 122 25.18 15.29 11.19
N GLY A 123 25.42 14.56 10.10
CA GLY A 123 24.40 14.14 9.14
C GLY A 123 23.38 13.15 9.71
N TRP A 124 23.63 12.59 10.90
CA TRP A 124 22.68 11.71 11.58
C TRP A 124 21.49 12.48 12.17
N LYS A 125 21.62 13.78 12.41
CA LYS A 125 20.57 14.61 13.02
C LYS A 125 19.32 14.61 12.12
N GLY A 126 18.23 14.05 12.64
CA GLY A 126 16.96 13.93 11.92
C GLY A 126 16.88 12.74 10.94
N VAL A 127 17.94 11.95 10.81
CA VAL A 127 18.01 10.78 9.92
C VAL A 127 18.15 9.49 10.71
N ALA A 128 19.09 9.43 11.66
CA ALA A 128 19.27 8.29 12.55
C ALA A 128 18.53 8.50 13.87
N LEU A 129 18.07 7.41 14.46
CA LEU A 129 17.52 7.42 15.81
C LEU A 129 18.64 7.35 16.85
N PRO A 130 18.60 8.18 17.89
CA PRO A 130 19.46 8.02 19.06
C PRO A 130 19.34 6.63 19.69
N GLY A 131 20.48 6.04 20.03
CA GLY A 131 20.58 4.81 20.80
C GLY A 131 21.23 5.02 22.16
N GLU A 132 21.50 3.93 22.86
CA GLU A 132 22.33 3.92 24.06
C GLU A 132 23.77 4.28 23.70
N VAL A 133 24.32 5.31 24.34
CA VAL A 133 25.68 5.83 24.05
C VAL A 133 26.72 4.70 24.14
N GLU A 134 26.62 3.82 25.13
CA GLU A 134 27.54 2.69 25.32
C GLU A 134 27.49 1.63 24.22
N ARG A 135 26.34 1.49 23.54
CA ARG A 135 26.18 0.59 22.40
C ARG A 135 26.49 1.29 21.07
N THR A 136 26.49 2.61 21.07
CA THR A 136 26.77 3.45 19.90
C THR A 136 28.27 3.69 19.75
N VAL A 137 29.02 3.97 20.82
CA VAL A 137 30.48 4.20 20.75
C VAL A 137 31.23 2.99 21.30
N LEU A 138 31.71 2.13 20.41
CA LEU A 138 32.28 0.82 20.74
C LEU A 138 33.80 0.86 20.95
N VAL A 139 34.46 1.76 20.24
CA VAL A 139 35.87 2.12 20.36
C VAL A 139 35.98 3.63 20.25
N ASP A 140 36.73 4.26 21.15
CA ASP A 140 37.06 5.69 21.07
C ASP A 140 38.38 5.94 21.79
N LYS A 141 39.46 6.11 21.02
CA LYS A 141 40.81 6.35 21.56
C LYS A 141 41.08 7.82 21.91
N SER A 142 40.26 8.75 21.42
CA SER A 142 40.45 10.20 21.63
C SER A 142 39.45 10.82 22.62
N GLY A 143 38.31 10.15 22.85
CA GLY A 143 37.17 10.66 23.62
C GLY A 143 36.27 11.64 22.85
N ALA A 144 36.65 12.03 21.63
CA ALA A 144 35.91 13.01 20.84
C ALA A 144 34.59 12.44 20.28
N PHE A 145 34.56 11.16 19.94
CA PHE A 145 33.41 10.50 19.35
C PHE A 145 32.30 10.30 20.37
N ARG A 146 32.65 9.87 21.59
CA ARG A 146 31.71 9.78 22.72
C ARG A 146 31.02 11.10 23.00
N LYS A 147 31.78 12.19 23.11
CA LYS A 147 31.22 13.52 23.34
C LYS A 147 30.21 13.91 22.24
N LYS A 148 30.57 13.68 20.97
CA LYS A 148 29.70 14.01 19.83
C LYS A 148 28.41 13.18 19.82
N ILE A 149 28.48 11.90 20.18
CA ILE A 149 27.31 11.03 20.27
C ILE A 149 26.43 11.39 21.47
N GLU A 150 26.99 11.78 22.61
CA GLU A 150 26.22 12.30 23.75
C GLU A 150 25.42 13.55 23.37
N GLU A 151 26.03 14.48 22.60
CA GLU A 151 25.35 15.65 22.06
C GLU A 151 24.23 15.26 21.08
N PHE A 152 24.48 14.30 20.17
CA PHE A 152 23.46 13.78 19.25
C PHE A 152 22.29 13.15 19.99
N CYS A 153 22.53 12.33 21.03
CA CYS A 153 21.47 11.67 21.79
C CYS A 153 20.59 12.64 22.59
N GLN A 154 21.05 13.87 22.83
CA GLN A 154 20.26 14.95 23.44
C GLN A 154 19.36 15.65 22.41
N THR A 155 19.63 15.51 21.11
CA THR A 155 18.79 16.08 20.06
C THR A 155 17.60 15.17 19.75
N ARG A 156 16.39 15.73 19.78
CA ARG A 156 15.17 15.05 19.30
C ARG A 156 14.56 15.87 18.18
N PRO A 157 14.32 15.29 16.99
CA PRO A 157 13.61 16.01 15.93
C PRO A 157 12.19 16.35 16.41
N VAL A 158 11.79 17.61 16.25
CA VAL A 158 10.43 18.05 16.54
C VAL A 158 9.54 17.69 15.35
N LEU A 159 8.61 16.77 15.56
CA LEU A 159 7.63 16.39 14.55
C LEU A 159 6.35 17.21 14.72
N ASP A 160 6.00 18.01 13.71
CA ASP A 160 4.63 18.54 13.62
C ASP A 160 3.68 17.41 13.24
N LYS A 161 2.99 16.86 14.24
CA LYS A 161 2.08 15.72 14.06
C LYS A 161 0.94 16.03 13.09
N LYS A 162 0.40 17.27 13.10
CA LYS A 162 -0.73 17.65 12.24
C LYS A 162 -0.27 17.78 10.79
N ALA A 163 0.82 18.51 10.55
CA ALA A 163 1.38 18.65 9.21
C ALA A 163 1.84 17.29 8.65
N SER A 164 2.48 16.46 9.49
CA SER A 164 2.95 15.13 9.09
C SER A 164 1.80 14.18 8.76
N PHE A 165 0.71 14.19 9.54
CA PHE A 165 -0.48 13.41 9.21
C PHE A 165 -1.10 13.87 7.89
N LYS A 166 -1.30 15.18 7.72
CA LYS A 166 -1.83 15.74 6.47
C LYS A 166 -1.00 15.30 5.27
N GLN A 167 0.33 15.47 5.33
CA GLN A 167 1.20 15.07 4.22
C GLN A 167 1.08 13.58 3.91
N ASN A 168 1.23 12.70 4.89
CA ASN A 168 1.18 11.24 4.63
C ASN A 168 -0.20 10.78 4.14
N PHE A 169 -1.28 11.41 4.60
CA PHE A 169 -2.62 11.09 4.12
C PHE A 169 -2.84 11.54 2.68
N LEU A 170 -2.38 12.74 2.32
CA LEU A 170 -2.51 13.24 0.94
C LEU A 170 -1.63 12.45 -0.04
N GLU A 171 -0.43 12.04 0.37
CA GLU A 171 0.42 11.13 -0.42
C GLU A 171 -0.27 9.79 -0.65
N LEU A 172 -0.84 9.18 0.42
CA LEU A 172 -1.61 7.95 0.29
C LEU A 172 -2.82 8.12 -0.63
N ALA A 173 -3.59 9.20 -0.45
CA ALA A 173 -4.79 9.43 -1.25
C ALA A 173 -4.47 9.62 -2.74
N SER A 174 -3.40 10.38 -3.04
CA SER A 174 -2.87 10.53 -4.40
C SER A 174 -2.42 9.18 -4.97
N GLY A 175 -1.68 8.40 -4.18
CA GLY A 175 -1.20 7.08 -4.53
C GLY A 175 -2.32 6.07 -4.81
N ILE A 176 -3.41 6.10 -4.04
CA ILE A 176 -4.61 5.27 -4.24
C ILE A 176 -5.26 5.58 -5.58
N ILE A 177 -5.45 6.87 -5.92
CA ILE A 177 -6.04 7.28 -7.20
C ILE A 177 -5.13 6.89 -8.37
N MET A 178 -3.82 7.06 -8.22
CA MET A 178 -2.85 6.66 -9.22
C MET A 178 -2.84 5.14 -9.45
N GLU A 179 -2.83 4.37 -8.38
CA GLU A 179 -2.89 2.91 -8.43
C GLU A 179 -4.18 2.45 -9.10
N TRP A 180 -5.34 3.01 -8.73
CA TRP A 180 -6.62 2.71 -9.36
C TRP A 180 -6.54 2.88 -10.89
N ASN A 181 -6.07 4.03 -11.37
CA ASN A 181 -5.97 4.29 -12.81
C ASN A 181 -5.02 3.33 -13.55
N VAL A 182 -3.96 2.86 -12.89
CA VAL A 182 -3.02 1.89 -13.46
C VAL A 182 -3.63 0.49 -13.46
N LEU A 183 -4.30 0.12 -12.37
CA LEU A 183 -4.98 -1.16 -12.21
C LEU A 183 -6.13 -1.31 -13.21
N SER A 184 -6.93 -0.26 -13.43
CA SER A 184 -8.02 -0.27 -14.41
C SER A 184 -7.54 -0.64 -15.81
N ARG A 185 -6.32 -0.23 -16.20
CA ARG A 185 -5.69 -0.55 -17.50
C ARG A 185 -4.97 -1.90 -17.52
N LYS A 186 -5.13 -2.71 -16.47
CA LYS A 186 -4.50 -4.04 -16.32
C LYS A 186 -2.97 -4.05 -16.31
N ASP A 187 -2.32 -2.94 -15.98
CA ASP A 187 -0.87 -2.90 -15.74
C ASP A 187 -0.56 -3.41 -14.32
N LEU A 188 -0.72 -4.73 -14.13
CA LEU A 188 -0.74 -5.37 -12.82
C LEU A 188 0.59 -5.25 -12.08
N PHE A 189 1.72 -5.34 -12.79
CA PHE A 189 3.04 -5.19 -12.19
C PHE A 189 3.18 -3.78 -11.59
N ARG A 190 2.87 -2.74 -12.39
CA ARG A 190 2.96 -1.36 -11.92
C ARG A 190 1.96 -1.10 -10.80
N ALA A 191 0.72 -1.58 -10.91
CA ALA A 191 -0.28 -1.47 -9.85
C ALA A 191 0.23 -2.09 -8.54
N SER A 192 0.77 -3.31 -8.57
CA SER A 192 1.33 -4.00 -7.40
C SER A 192 2.52 -3.25 -6.77
N THR A 193 3.40 -2.65 -7.60
CA THR A 193 4.50 -1.82 -7.08
C THR A 193 4.00 -0.55 -6.38
N LEU A 194 2.99 0.12 -6.94
CA LEU A 194 2.36 1.30 -6.33
C LEU A 194 1.64 0.91 -5.04
N HIS A 195 0.93 -0.22 -5.04
CA HIS A 195 0.26 -0.76 -3.87
C HIS A 195 1.22 -0.98 -2.69
N SER A 196 2.39 -1.55 -2.98
CA SER A 196 3.45 -1.71 -1.97
C SER A 196 3.93 -0.37 -1.41
N MET A 197 4.01 0.68 -2.22
CA MET A 197 4.33 2.03 -1.75
C MET A 197 3.20 2.64 -0.91
N ASN A 198 1.95 2.45 -1.31
CA ASN A 198 0.77 2.94 -0.61
C ASN A 198 0.64 2.30 0.78
N LEU A 199 0.96 1.00 0.92
CA LEU A 199 1.04 0.31 2.21
C LEU A 199 2.02 0.99 3.20
N HIS A 200 3.14 1.54 2.72
CA HIS A 200 4.07 2.28 3.58
C HIS A 200 3.44 3.57 4.11
N TYR A 201 2.68 4.32 3.30
CA TYR A 201 1.97 5.50 3.78
C TYR A 201 0.84 5.15 4.76
N LEU A 202 0.12 4.06 4.51
CA LEU A 202 -0.89 3.58 5.46
C LEU A 202 -0.25 3.21 6.81
N ALA A 203 0.87 2.49 6.81
CA ALA A 203 1.63 2.17 8.01
C ALA A 203 2.10 3.45 8.76
N ARG A 204 2.53 4.48 8.02
CA ARG A 204 2.88 5.79 8.58
C ARG A 204 1.71 6.46 9.29
N LEU A 205 0.50 6.36 8.75
CA LEU A 205 -0.70 6.90 9.40
C LEU A 205 -0.97 6.22 10.74
N PHE A 206 -0.84 4.89 10.82
CA PHE A 206 -0.92 4.17 12.10
C PHE A 206 0.13 4.66 13.10
N SER A 207 1.39 4.78 12.69
CA SER A 207 2.46 5.35 13.52
C SER A 207 2.13 6.74 14.05
N LEU A 208 1.54 7.61 13.22
CA LEU A 208 1.15 8.97 13.61
C LEU A 208 -0.04 8.99 14.58
N VAL A 209 -1.07 8.18 14.34
CA VAL A 209 -2.26 8.05 15.20
C VAL A 209 -1.88 7.53 16.58
N HIS A 210 -1.00 6.54 16.64
CA HIS A 210 -0.50 5.96 17.90
C HIS A 210 0.63 6.77 18.56
N GLY A 211 1.14 7.81 17.88
CA GLY A 211 2.29 8.58 18.36
C GLY A 211 3.60 7.78 18.44
N LYS A 212 3.71 6.68 17.68
CA LYS A 212 4.87 5.79 17.57
C LYS A 212 5.68 6.14 16.32
N THR A 213 6.39 7.26 16.38
CA THR A 213 6.97 7.92 15.18
C THR A 213 8.47 7.68 14.99
N ASP A 214 9.13 6.92 15.86
CA ASP A 214 10.56 6.63 15.75
C ASP A 214 10.89 5.98 14.40
N HIS A 215 10.01 5.12 13.90
CA HIS A 215 10.16 4.44 12.61
C HIS A 215 9.27 5.02 11.50
N LEU A 216 8.85 6.29 11.60
CA LEU A 216 7.90 6.87 10.66
C LEU A 216 8.30 6.66 9.19
N TYR A 217 9.53 7.02 8.79
CA TYR A 217 9.92 6.93 7.37
C TYR A 217 10.40 5.55 6.91
N SER A 218 10.52 4.59 7.83
CA SER A 218 10.82 3.17 7.58
C SER A 218 9.94 2.32 8.52
N PRO A 219 8.61 2.31 8.29
CA PRO A 219 7.64 1.76 9.23
C PRO A 219 7.91 0.28 9.46
N ARG A 220 8.07 -0.09 10.73
CA ARG A 220 8.34 -1.45 11.19
C ARG A 220 7.86 -1.60 12.63
N LEU A 221 7.74 -2.86 13.09
CA LEU A 221 7.33 -3.21 14.46
C LEU A 221 5.91 -2.72 14.79
N LEU A 222 5.03 -2.69 13.78
CA LEU A 222 3.65 -2.23 13.92
C LEU A 222 2.87 -3.09 14.93
N GLU A 223 3.20 -4.38 15.00
CA GLU A 223 2.68 -5.38 15.93
C GLU A 223 2.89 -5.00 17.40
N ARG A 224 3.89 -4.15 17.71
CA ARG A 224 4.18 -3.74 19.08
C ARG A 224 3.17 -2.72 19.63
N PHE A 225 2.40 -2.06 18.77
CA PHE A 225 1.49 -1.00 19.21
C PHE A 225 0.09 -1.07 18.60
N MET A 226 -0.11 -1.74 17.46
CA MET A 226 -1.44 -1.96 16.90
C MET A 226 -2.19 -3.02 17.72
N SER A 227 -3.50 -2.82 17.87
CA SER A 227 -4.39 -3.86 18.36
C SER A 227 -4.53 -5.00 17.34
N GLU A 228 -4.97 -6.18 17.80
CA GLU A 228 -5.21 -7.32 16.90
C GLU A 228 -6.22 -6.98 15.78
N GLY A 229 -7.25 -6.19 16.09
CA GLY A 229 -8.24 -5.73 15.12
C GLY A 229 -7.64 -4.80 14.06
N GLU A 230 -6.84 -3.82 14.48
CA GLU A 230 -6.14 -2.92 13.55
C GLU A 230 -5.18 -3.69 12.65
N TYR A 231 -4.42 -4.64 13.22
CA TYR A 231 -3.46 -5.43 12.45
C TYR A 231 -4.14 -6.35 11.44
N ARG A 232 -5.30 -6.92 11.80
CA ARG A 232 -6.13 -7.70 10.89
C ARG A 232 -6.64 -6.83 9.73
N SER A 233 -7.21 -5.66 10.01
CA SER A 233 -7.67 -4.73 8.97
C SER A 233 -6.53 -4.26 8.07
N PHE A 234 -5.35 -4.00 8.63
CA PHE A 234 -4.16 -3.66 7.85
C PHE A 234 -3.69 -4.83 6.97
N SER A 235 -3.78 -6.07 7.46
CA SER A 235 -3.43 -7.27 6.71
C SER A 235 -4.36 -7.51 5.51
N GLU A 236 -5.64 -7.15 5.62
CA GLU A 236 -6.60 -7.20 4.50
C GLU A 236 -6.25 -6.23 3.35
N CYS A 237 -5.35 -5.27 3.60
CA CYS A 237 -4.86 -4.33 2.58
C CYS A 237 -3.69 -4.90 1.76
N PHE A 238 -3.28 -6.16 1.95
CA PHE A 238 -2.23 -6.80 1.13
C PHE A 238 -2.85 -7.59 -0.02
N ALA A 239 -2.22 -7.53 -1.19
CA ALA A 239 -2.70 -8.17 -2.42
C ALA A 239 -1.75 -9.24 -2.99
N GLY A 240 -2.32 -10.24 -3.65
CA GLY A 240 -1.63 -11.07 -4.64
C GLY A 240 -1.47 -10.34 -5.98
N LEU A 241 -0.67 -10.92 -6.90
CA LEU A 241 -0.46 -10.35 -8.24
C LEU A 241 -1.55 -10.81 -9.21
N ASP A 242 -2.77 -10.34 -8.97
CA ASP A 242 -3.92 -10.51 -9.84
C ASP A 242 -4.88 -9.33 -9.67
N PHE A 243 -5.77 -9.14 -10.64
CA PHE A 243 -6.63 -7.97 -10.69
C PHE A 243 -7.60 -7.90 -9.51
N ASP A 244 -8.27 -9.01 -9.18
CA ASP A 244 -9.31 -9.03 -8.14
C ASP A 244 -8.72 -8.83 -6.75
N SER A 245 -7.57 -9.45 -6.47
CA SER A 245 -6.86 -9.28 -5.21
C SER A 245 -6.36 -7.84 -5.03
N LEU A 246 -5.75 -7.24 -6.07
CA LEU A 246 -5.31 -5.84 -6.03
C LEU A 246 -6.48 -4.88 -5.83
N ARG A 247 -7.59 -5.09 -6.57
CA ARG A 247 -8.79 -4.26 -6.46
C ARG A 247 -9.38 -4.32 -5.06
N TYR A 248 -9.55 -5.52 -4.52
CA TYR A 248 -10.08 -5.72 -3.17
C TYR A 248 -9.19 -5.08 -2.10
N ALA A 249 -7.88 -5.30 -2.18
CA ALA A 249 -6.93 -4.72 -1.22
C ALA A 249 -6.89 -3.19 -1.29
N LEU A 250 -6.98 -2.61 -2.49
CA LEU A 250 -7.03 -1.17 -2.69
C LEU A 250 -8.32 -0.55 -2.10
N GLU A 251 -9.46 -1.23 -2.26
CA GLU A 251 -10.72 -0.85 -1.61
C GLU A 251 -10.59 -0.85 -0.08
N LYS A 252 -10.00 -1.91 0.49
CA LYS A 252 -9.72 -2.01 1.92
C LYS A 252 -8.81 -0.90 2.42
N MET A 253 -7.77 -0.57 1.65
CA MET A 253 -6.84 0.52 1.94
C MET A 253 -7.54 1.89 1.94
N ALA A 254 -8.43 2.14 0.98
CA ALA A 254 -9.22 3.37 0.91
C ALA A 254 -10.16 3.51 2.12
N LEU A 255 -10.90 2.45 2.46
CA LEU A 255 -11.79 2.42 3.63
C LEU A 255 -11.01 2.63 4.93
N LEU A 256 -9.89 1.93 5.12
CA LEU A 256 -9.11 2.01 6.36
C LEU A 256 -8.43 3.36 6.54
N SER A 257 -7.87 3.94 5.46
CA SER A 257 -7.27 5.29 5.51
C SER A 257 -8.33 6.39 5.73
N ALA A 258 -9.52 6.25 5.15
CA ALA A 258 -10.65 7.12 5.41
C ALA A 258 -11.07 7.08 6.89
N GLU A 259 -10.99 5.91 7.52
CA GLU A 259 -11.27 5.76 8.94
C GLU A 259 -10.24 6.47 9.83
N LEU A 260 -8.95 6.27 9.56
CA LEU A 260 -7.88 6.91 10.31
C LEU A 260 -7.93 8.44 10.22
N SER A 261 -8.46 8.99 9.13
CA SER A 261 -8.62 10.43 8.92
C SER A 261 -9.96 11.00 9.41
N ARG A 262 -10.86 10.18 9.97
CA ARG A 262 -12.25 10.58 10.33
C ARG A 262 -12.31 11.83 11.22
N LYS A 263 -11.42 11.92 12.21
CA LYS A 263 -11.35 13.02 13.20
C LYS A 263 -10.52 14.22 12.72
N ASN A 264 -9.94 14.17 11.52
CA ASN A 264 -9.15 15.26 10.98
C ASN A 264 -10.06 16.28 10.29
N GLY A 265 -10.04 17.52 10.78
CA GLY A 265 -10.85 18.64 10.26
C GLY A 265 -10.16 19.48 9.19
N ASP A 266 -8.97 19.10 8.72
CA ASP A 266 -8.30 19.79 7.62
C ASP A 266 -9.07 19.64 6.31
N THR A 267 -9.32 20.76 5.62
CA THR A 267 -10.16 20.82 4.42
C THR A 267 -9.67 19.91 3.30
N ASP A 268 -8.35 19.85 3.06
CA ASP A 268 -7.79 19.03 1.97
C ASP A 268 -7.88 17.55 2.32
N THR A 269 -7.64 17.21 3.60
CA THR A 269 -7.82 15.85 4.12
C THR A 269 -9.27 15.37 3.95
N VAL A 270 -10.25 16.21 4.27
CA VAL A 270 -11.68 15.89 4.09
C VAL A 270 -12.03 15.68 2.61
N LYS A 271 -11.54 16.54 1.72
CA LYS A 271 -11.76 16.42 0.28
C LYS A 271 -11.10 15.15 -0.30
N ALA A 272 -9.87 14.89 0.08
CA ALA A 272 -9.12 13.71 -0.36
C ALA A 272 -9.78 12.42 0.13
N ARG A 273 -10.27 12.38 1.37
CA ARG A 273 -11.06 11.25 1.90
C ARG A 273 -12.28 10.95 1.04
N ARG A 274 -13.05 11.97 0.67
CA ARG A 274 -14.21 11.79 -0.21
C ARG A 274 -13.77 11.26 -1.57
N ALA A 275 -12.74 11.85 -2.18
CA ALA A 275 -12.27 11.48 -3.50
C ALA A 275 -11.82 10.00 -3.59
N ILE A 276 -11.10 9.48 -2.58
CA ILE A 276 -10.66 8.07 -2.62
C ILE A 276 -11.80 7.09 -2.44
N LEU A 277 -12.78 7.41 -1.58
CA LEU A 277 -13.96 6.57 -1.38
C LEU A 277 -14.83 6.55 -2.63
N GLU A 278 -15.10 7.74 -3.19
CA GLU A 278 -15.85 7.89 -4.42
C GLU A 278 -15.19 7.10 -5.56
N ARG A 279 -13.87 7.25 -5.74
CA ARG A 279 -13.18 6.64 -6.88
C ARG A 279 -13.04 5.12 -6.78
N VAL A 280 -12.72 4.59 -5.60
CA VAL A 280 -12.29 3.19 -5.43
C VAL A 280 -13.37 2.30 -4.84
N VAL A 281 -14.26 2.87 -4.02
CA VAL A 281 -15.33 2.12 -3.35
C VAL A 281 -16.63 2.30 -4.13
N GLU A 282 -17.07 3.53 -4.32
CA GLU A 282 -18.40 3.84 -4.88
C GLU A 282 -18.44 3.66 -6.40
N ARG A 283 -17.35 4.03 -7.08
CA ARG A 283 -17.21 3.98 -8.54
C ARG A 283 -16.27 2.89 -9.03
N SER A 284 -16.19 1.79 -8.28
CA SER A 284 -15.38 0.61 -8.66
C SER A 284 -15.98 -0.11 -9.87
N TYR A 285 -17.29 -0.39 -9.79
CA TYR A 285 -18.12 -1.02 -10.82
C TYR A 285 -19.53 -0.43 -10.72
N ARG A 286 -20.29 -0.55 -11.81
CA ARG A 286 -21.70 -0.20 -11.88
C ARG A 286 -22.55 -1.42 -11.58
N VAL A 287 -23.70 -1.24 -10.94
CA VAL A 287 -24.77 -2.24 -10.93
C VAL A 287 -25.89 -1.82 -11.88
N GLU A 288 -26.44 -2.76 -12.64
CA GLU A 288 -27.46 -2.51 -13.66
C GLU A 288 -28.67 -3.44 -13.44
N GLY A 289 -29.87 -2.88 -13.46
CA GLY A 289 -31.13 -3.59 -13.38
C GLY A 289 -31.61 -4.01 -14.76
N VAL A 290 -31.81 -5.31 -14.95
CA VAL A 290 -32.42 -5.90 -16.15
C VAL A 290 -33.85 -6.28 -15.79
N ILE A 291 -34.78 -5.33 -15.96
CA ILE A 291 -36.21 -5.56 -15.71
C ILE A 291 -36.84 -6.19 -16.93
N THR A 292 -37.44 -7.38 -16.79
CA THR A 292 -38.01 -8.13 -17.92
C THR A 292 -39.51 -8.34 -17.81
N ASP A 293 -40.21 -8.12 -18.93
CA ASP A 293 -41.59 -8.56 -19.18
C ASP A 293 -41.58 -9.54 -20.35
N GLY A 294 -41.45 -10.84 -20.04
CA GLY A 294 -41.18 -11.87 -21.05
C GLY A 294 -39.82 -11.66 -21.73
N GLU A 295 -39.81 -11.51 -23.06
CA GLU A 295 -38.60 -11.24 -23.86
C GLU A 295 -38.30 -9.73 -24.00
N LYS A 296 -39.06 -8.86 -23.33
CA LYS A 296 -38.83 -7.42 -23.34
C LYS A 296 -38.01 -6.98 -22.14
N VAL A 297 -37.16 -5.99 -22.34
CA VAL A 297 -36.33 -5.38 -21.28
C VAL A 297 -36.61 -3.89 -21.20
N LEU A 298 -36.71 -3.37 -19.99
CA LEU A 298 -36.92 -1.94 -19.73
C LEU A 298 -35.60 -1.17 -19.86
N PHE A 299 -35.59 -0.17 -20.72
CA PHE A 299 -34.51 0.79 -20.91
C PHE A 299 -34.94 2.16 -20.37
N ILE A 300 -33.97 2.93 -19.91
CA ILE A 300 -34.13 4.34 -19.56
C ILE A 300 -33.36 5.21 -20.54
N LYS A 301 -33.85 6.44 -20.75
CA LYS A 301 -33.20 7.43 -21.61
C LYS A 301 -32.61 8.55 -20.76
N HIS A 302 -31.28 8.69 -20.80
CA HIS A 302 -30.58 9.85 -20.27
C HIS A 302 -30.57 10.94 -21.33
N SER A 303 -31.14 12.09 -21.01
CA SER A 303 -31.10 13.29 -21.84
C SER A 303 -30.20 14.33 -21.21
N GLY A 304 -29.09 14.63 -21.86
CA GLY A 304 -28.09 15.59 -21.38
C GLY A 304 -28.59 17.03 -21.46
N ASN A 305 -28.37 17.81 -20.40
CA ASN A 305 -28.56 19.27 -20.42
C ASN A 305 -27.24 20.03 -20.72
N ASP A 306 -26.13 19.30 -20.86
CA ASP A 306 -24.76 19.81 -21.02
C ASP A 306 -24.22 19.70 -22.45
N GLY A 307 -25.05 19.27 -23.41
CA GLY A 307 -24.70 19.11 -24.82
C GLY A 307 -24.21 17.71 -25.21
N ARG A 308 -24.20 16.74 -24.29
CA ARG A 308 -24.03 15.31 -24.62
C ARG A 308 -25.24 14.76 -25.37
N PRO A 309 -25.05 13.76 -26.25
CA PRO A 309 -26.17 13.12 -26.92
C PRO A 309 -27.06 12.39 -25.91
N ASP A 310 -28.33 12.21 -26.29
CA ASP A 310 -29.22 11.30 -25.57
C ASP A 310 -28.66 9.87 -25.62
N GLU A 311 -28.69 9.16 -24.49
CA GLU A 311 -28.24 7.77 -24.39
C GLU A 311 -29.34 6.88 -23.83
N TRP A 312 -29.48 5.69 -24.40
CA TRP A 312 -30.36 4.64 -23.90
C TRP A 312 -29.53 3.57 -23.19
N LEU A 313 -29.93 3.24 -21.97
CA LEU A 313 -29.19 2.32 -21.11
C LEU A 313 -30.13 1.54 -20.18
N LEU A 314 -29.56 0.54 -19.51
CA LEU A 314 -30.23 -0.14 -18.41
C LEU A 314 -30.21 0.77 -17.17
N PRO A 315 -31.28 0.78 -16.35
CA PRO A 315 -31.26 1.52 -15.09
C PRO A 315 -30.16 0.99 -14.18
N GLY A 316 -29.46 1.85 -13.46
CA GLY A 316 -28.34 1.46 -12.61
C GLY A 316 -27.34 2.56 -12.31
N GLY A 317 -26.48 2.31 -11.34
CA GLY A 317 -25.56 3.33 -10.83
C GLY A 317 -24.42 2.76 -10.01
N GLY A 318 -23.73 3.66 -9.30
CA GLY A 318 -22.66 3.31 -8.38
C GLY A 318 -23.21 2.79 -7.06
N LYS A 319 -22.32 2.23 -6.24
CA LYS A 319 -22.68 1.83 -4.88
C LYS A 319 -22.44 2.97 -3.90
N VAL A 320 -23.25 3.05 -2.85
CA VAL A 320 -22.91 3.87 -1.68
C VAL A 320 -22.14 3.04 -0.66
N ALA A 321 -21.26 3.68 0.11
CA ALA A 321 -20.44 3.00 1.11
C ALA A 321 -21.30 2.19 2.11
N GLY A 322 -21.01 0.88 2.21
CA GLY A 322 -21.70 -0.05 3.13
C GLY A 322 -22.90 -0.78 2.53
N GLU A 323 -23.24 -0.53 1.27
CA GLU A 323 -24.35 -1.15 0.55
C GLU A 323 -23.96 -2.51 -0.09
N SER A 324 -24.88 -3.49 -0.14
CA SER A 324 -24.71 -4.71 -0.96
C SER A 324 -25.02 -4.41 -2.42
N ASP A 325 -24.61 -5.28 -3.34
CA ASP A 325 -24.87 -5.08 -4.78
C ASP A 325 -26.40 -5.11 -5.06
N GLU A 326 -27.13 -5.98 -4.36
CA GLU A 326 -28.59 -6.09 -4.44
C GLU A 326 -29.31 -4.86 -3.86
N MET A 327 -28.80 -4.30 -2.76
CA MET A 327 -29.35 -3.07 -2.18
C MET A 327 -29.17 -1.89 -3.13
N ALA A 328 -27.97 -1.77 -3.73
CA ALA A 328 -27.65 -0.71 -4.67
C ALA A 328 -28.54 -0.79 -5.91
N VAL A 329 -28.59 -1.95 -6.58
CA VAL A 329 -29.36 -2.06 -7.83
C VAL A 329 -30.87 -1.91 -7.59
N LYS A 330 -31.38 -2.34 -6.44
CA LYS A 330 -32.78 -2.11 -6.05
C LYS A 330 -33.08 -0.63 -5.86
N ARG A 331 -32.19 0.11 -5.20
CA ARG A 331 -32.32 1.55 -5.01
C ARG A 331 -32.34 2.27 -6.36
N GLU A 332 -31.37 1.97 -7.22
CA GLU A 332 -31.26 2.57 -8.56
C GLU A 332 -32.52 2.29 -9.40
N VAL A 333 -33.00 1.04 -9.44
CA VAL A 333 -34.24 0.70 -10.17
C VAL A 333 -35.44 1.51 -9.65
N LEU A 334 -35.58 1.66 -8.34
CA LEU A 334 -36.65 2.47 -7.76
C LEU A 334 -36.50 3.95 -8.12
N GLU A 335 -35.29 4.51 -8.00
CA GLU A 335 -35.00 5.92 -8.24
C GLU A 335 -35.20 6.31 -9.70
N GLU A 336 -34.80 5.45 -10.64
CA GLU A 336 -34.76 5.76 -12.07
C GLU A 336 -36.02 5.35 -12.84
N THR A 337 -36.75 4.33 -12.35
CA THR A 337 -37.93 3.77 -13.04
C THR A 337 -39.23 3.84 -12.23
N CYS A 338 -39.15 4.27 -10.97
CA CYS A 338 -40.25 4.24 -10.00
C CYS A 338 -40.82 2.84 -9.69
N LEU A 339 -40.10 1.76 -10.07
CA LEU A 339 -40.50 0.39 -9.78
C LEU A 339 -39.97 -0.08 -8.42
N ALA A 340 -40.88 -0.48 -7.52
CA ALA A 340 -40.55 -1.02 -6.21
C ALA A 340 -40.51 -2.56 -6.22
N ILE A 341 -39.51 -3.12 -6.92
CA ILE A 341 -39.37 -4.57 -7.15
C ILE A 341 -38.05 -5.13 -6.58
N GLU A 342 -37.97 -6.44 -6.39
CA GLU A 342 -36.80 -7.12 -5.82
C GLU A 342 -35.94 -7.77 -6.91
N PRO A 343 -34.60 -7.73 -6.81
CA PRO A 343 -33.73 -8.45 -7.73
C PRO A 343 -33.84 -9.97 -7.50
N ALA A 344 -33.95 -10.73 -8.59
CA ALA A 344 -33.92 -12.19 -8.58
C ALA A 344 -32.49 -12.75 -8.44
N GLY A 345 -31.48 -12.02 -8.92
CA GLY A 345 -30.07 -12.38 -8.82
C GLY A 345 -29.19 -11.77 -9.92
N MET A 346 -27.88 -11.87 -9.76
CA MET A 346 -26.91 -11.42 -10.78
C MET A 346 -26.87 -12.41 -11.96
N ILE A 347 -26.88 -11.89 -13.19
CA ILE A 347 -26.90 -12.70 -14.41
C ILE A 347 -25.60 -12.67 -15.19
N ALA A 348 -24.86 -11.56 -15.15
CA ALA A 348 -23.57 -11.40 -15.81
C ALA A 348 -22.84 -10.15 -15.32
N GLU A 349 -21.55 -10.08 -15.61
CA GLU A 349 -20.71 -8.89 -15.43
C GLU A 349 -20.00 -8.61 -16.74
N VAL A 350 -20.10 -7.37 -17.23
CA VAL A 350 -19.50 -6.91 -18.50
C VAL A 350 -18.40 -5.93 -18.18
N GLU A 351 -17.19 -6.19 -18.71
CA GLU A 351 -16.08 -5.24 -18.59
C GLU A 351 -16.36 -3.98 -19.42
N LEU A 352 -16.01 -2.82 -18.86
CA LEU A 352 -16.20 -1.52 -19.49
C LEU A 352 -14.86 -0.98 -20.03
N PRO A 353 -14.89 0.02 -20.93
CA PRO A 353 -13.69 0.56 -21.51
C PRO A 353 -12.79 1.24 -20.47
N ASP A 354 -11.48 1.23 -20.71
CA ASP A 354 -10.46 1.78 -19.81
C ASP A 354 -10.59 3.30 -19.52
N ASP A 355 -11.32 4.05 -20.36
CA ASP A 355 -11.60 5.47 -20.21
C ASP A 355 -12.94 5.78 -19.52
N GLY A 356 -13.70 4.72 -19.18
CA GLY A 356 -14.96 4.80 -18.45
C GLY A 356 -14.80 5.15 -16.97
N LEU A 357 -15.91 5.62 -16.38
CA LEU A 357 -15.97 5.90 -14.94
C LEU A 357 -15.87 4.63 -14.10
N TYR A 358 -16.49 3.55 -14.57
CA TYR A 358 -16.59 2.24 -13.92
C TYR A 358 -15.75 1.21 -14.67
N TYR A 359 -15.18 0.23 -13.95
CA TYR A 359 -14.41 -0.85 -14.55
C TYR A 359 -15.28 -1.93 -15.21
N SER A 360 -16.42 -2.24 -14.60
CA SER A 360 -17.36 -3.25 -15.08
C SER A 360 -18.79 -2.84 -14.72
N ALA A 361 -19.75 -3.51 -15.35
CA ALA A 361 -21.17 -3.43 -15.05
C ALA A 361 -21.70 -4.81 -14.67
N LYS A 362 -22.21 -4.94 -13.44
CA LYS A 362 -22.87 -6.15 -12.95
C LYS A 362 -24.37 -6.05 -13.19
N MET A 363 -24.91 -6.98 -13.98
CA MET A 363 -26.31 -7.00 -14.36
C MET A 363 -27.10 -7.91 -13.42
N PHE A 364 -28.18 -7.39 -12.84
CA PHE A 364 -29.11 -8.11 -11.96
C PHE A 364 -30.48 -8.20 -12.62
N HIS A 365 -31.05 -9.40 -12.63
CA HIS A 365 -32.36 -9.64 -13.23
C HIS A 365 -33.49 -9.29 -12.27
N PHE A 366 -34.51 -8.63 -12.79
CA PHE A 366 -35.76 -8.32 -12.10
C PHE A 366 -36.94 -8.82 -12.93
N ILE A 367 -37.92 -9.43 -12.26
CA ILE A 367 -39.17 -9.86 -12.89
C ILE A 367 -40.19 -8.74 -12.72
N TYR A 368 -40.73 -8.25 -13.84
CA TYR A 368 -41.77 -7.23 -13.83
C TYR A 368 -43.04 -7.74 -13.14
N ASP A 369 -43.62 -6.92 -12.25
CA ASP A 369 -44.78 -7.28 -11.43
C ASP A 369 -46.12 -6.70 -11.95
N GLY A 370 -46.07 -5.93 -13.05
CA GLY A 370 -47.24 -5.25 -13.62
C GLY A 370 -47.40 -3.79 -13.21
N SER A 371 -46.55 -3.24 -12.32
CA SER A 371 -46.57 -1.82 -11.95
C SER A 371 -46.07 -0.91 -13.06
N GLU A 372 -46.74 0.20 -13.34
CA GLU A 372 -46.38 1.05 -14.50
C GLU A 372 -45.04 1.79 -14.27
N PRO A 373 -43.99 1.55 -15.10
CA PRO A 373 -42.74 2.27 -14.97
C PRO A 373 -42.89 3.71 -15.47
N SER A 374 -42.17 4.63 -14.86
CA SER A 374 -42.09 6.03 -15.29
C SER A 374 -40.68 6.59 -15.13
N PRO A 375 -40.29 7.61 -15.91
CA PRO A 375 -39.03 8.29 -15.70
C PRO A 375 -38.94 8.84 -14.27
N GLY A 376 -37.94 8.39 -13.54
CA GLY A 376 -37.69 8.80 -12.17
C GLY A 376 -36.76 10.01 -12.07
N SER A 377 -35.90 10.04 -11.07
CA SER A 377 -34.97 11.15 -10.81
C SER A 377 -33.56 10.66 -10.51
N GLU A 378 -32.55 11.44 -10.91
CA GLU A 378 -31.16 11.28 -10.49
C GLU A 378 -30.91 12.11 -9.21
N PRO A 379 -30.91 11.50 -8.01
CA PRO A 379 -30.77 12.24 -6.76
C PRO A 379 -29.41 12.92 -6.60
N GLU A 380 -28.36 12.46 -7.30
CA GLU A 380 -27.03 13.08 -7.25
C GLU A 380 -26.94 14.38 -8.06
N ASP A 381 -27.92 14.64 -8.95
CA ASP A 381 -28.00 15.85 -9.78
C ASP A 381 -29.23 16.70 -9.44
N VAL A 382 -29.24 17.23 -8.21
CA VAL A 382 -30.35 18.03 -7.63
C VAL A 382 -30.79 19.23 -8.49
N ASN A 383 -29.92 19.73 -9.38
CA ASN A 383 -30.22 20.86 -10.28
C ASN A 383 -30.44 20.44 -11.75
N GLY A 384 -30.32 19.16 -12.09
CA GLY A 384 -30.41 18.66 -13.47
C GLY A 384 -29.32 19.21 -14.39
N ASN A 385 -28.11 19.45 -13.86
CA ASN A 385 -27.00 20.06 -14.59
C ASN A 385 -26.28 19.09 -15.55
N TYR A 386 -26.43 17.78 -15.36
CA TYR A 386 -25.77 16.74 -16.14
C TYR A 386 -26.77 16.06 -17.08
N TYR A 387 -27.76 15.35 -16.53
CA TYR A 387 -28.79 14.67 -17.31
C TYR A 387 -30.10 14.56 -16.55
N THR A 388 -31.19 14.33 -17.30
CA THR A 388 -32.47 13.89 -16.75
C THR A 388 -32.85 12.54 -17.35
N ILE A 389 -33.63 11.77 -16.60
CA ILE A 389 -34.27 10.56 -17.13
C ILE A 389 -35.56 11.03 -17.81
N SER A 390 -35.56 11.03 -19.14
CA SER A 390 -36.62 11.66 -19.93
C SER A 390 -37.68 10.67 -20.40
N GLU A 391 -37.32 9.39 -20.52
CA GLU A 391 -38.18 8.34 -21.05
C GLU A 391 -37.81 6.96 -20.48
N VAL A 392 -38.81 6.08 -20.37
CA VAL A 392 -38.62 4.64 -20.15
C VAL A 392 -39.28 3.86 -21.27
N LYS A 393 -38.64 2.78 -21.75
CA LYS A 393 -39.14 2.03 -22.92
C LYS A 393 -38.84 0.55 -22.84
N TRP A 394 -39.83 -0.25 -23.20
CA TRP A 394 -39.68 -1.69 -23.37
C TRP A 394 -39.08 -2.01 -24.74
N ILE A 395 -37.94 -2.69 -24.74
CA ILE A 395 -37.23 -3.13 -25.95
C ILE A 395 -37.37 -4.65 -26.05
N ASP A 396 -37.86 -5.12 -27.19
CA ASP A 396 -38.05 -6.54 -27.47
C ASP A 396 -36.72 -7.20 -27.88
N LEU A 397 -36.31 -8.24 -27.16
CA LEU A 397 -35.05 -8.96 -27.40
C LEU A 397 -35.24 -10.29 -28.16
N SER A 398 -36.46 -10.59 -28.62
CA SER A 398 -36.77 -11.80 -29.42
C SER A 398 -35.93 -11.92 -30.70
N ASP A 399 -35.57 -10.79 -31.30
CA ASP A 399 -34.62 -10.67 -32.42
C ASP A 399 -33.66 -9.50 -32.21
N LEU A 400 -32.43 -9.81 -31.77
CA LEU A 400 -31.40 -8.78 -31.57
C LEU A 400 -31.15 -7.98 -32.86
N SER A 401 -31.24 -8.59 -34.04
CA SER A 401 -30.98 -7.89 -35.31
C SER A 401 -32.01 -6.81 -35.65
N SER A 402 -33.17 -6.85 -34.98
CA SER A 402 -34.25 -5.86 -35.14
C SER A 402 -34.11 -4.63 -34.23
N ILE A 403 -33.19 -4.65 -33.25
CA ILE A 403 -32.98 -3.56 -32.30
C ILE A 403 -32.29 -2.40 -33.00
N ALA A 404 -32.95 -1.23 -32.99
CA ALA A 404 -32.45 -0.01 -33.61
C ALA A 404 -31.10 0.46 -33.01
N ASP A 405 -30.28 1.10 -33.84
CA ASP A 405 -28.93 1.55 -33.48
C ASP A 405 -28.91 2.52 -32.29
N GLU A 406 -29.96 3.31 -32.08
CA GLU A 406 -30.08 4.24 -30.94
C GLU A 406 -30.06 3.54 -29.57
N TYR A 407 -30.46 2.26 -29.50
CA TYR A 407 -30.40 1.47 -28.27
C TYR A 407 -29.07 0.72 -28.11
N ARG A 408 -28.11 0.95 -29.01
CA ARG A 408 -26.80 0.26 -29.05
C ARG A 408 -25.63 1.22 -28.84
N THR A 409 -25.90 2.52 -28.67
CA THR A 409 -24.88 3.57 -28.59
C THR A 409 -24.11 3.57 -27.28
N PHE A 410 -24.73 3.09 -26.19
CA PHE A 410 -24.05 3.00 -24.90
C PHE A 410 -22.89 1.99 -24.94
N PRO A 411 -21.73 2.29 -24.32
CA PRO A 411 -20.54 1.44 -24.40
C PRO A 411 -20.83 -0.02 -24.01
N HIS A 412 -20.42 -0.97 -24.85
CA HIS A 412 -20.65 -2.41 -24.71
C HIS A 412 -22.12 -2.83 -24.53
N MET A 413 -23.06 -2.09 -25.12
CA MET A 413 -24.49 -2.46 -25.04
C MET A 413 -24.79 -3.74 -25.83
N SER A 414 -24.05 -4.04 -26.90
CA SER A 414 -24.28 -5.28 -27.67
C SER A 414 -23.96 -6.52 -26.84
N GLU A 415 -22.85 -6.53 -26.11
CA GLU A 415 -22.46 -7.62 -25.21
C GLU A 415 -23.48 -7.79 -24.07
N ARG A 416 -24.02 -6.69 -23.53
CA ARG A 416 -25.11 -6.73 -22.54
C ARG A 416 -26.37 -7.39 -23.09
N LEU A 417 -26.82 -6.95 -24.26
CA LEU A 417 -28.02 -7.47 -24.91
C LEU A 417 -27.90 -8.99 -25.20
N GLU A 418 -26.73 -9.44 -25.64
CA GLU A 418 -26.43 -10.87 -25.83
C GLU A 418 -26.50 -11.64 -24.52
N ALA A 419 -25.85 -11.17 -23.45
CA ALA A 419 -25.87 -11.80 -22.15
C ALA A 419 -27.28 -11.90 -21.55
N ILE A 420 -28.09 -10.84 -21.71
CA ILE A 420 -29.48 -10.82 -21.24
C ILE A 420 -30.32 -11.84 -22.01
N ARG A 421 -30.22 -11.87 -23.34
CA ARG A 421 -30.97 -12.83 -24.17
C ARG A 421 -30.60 -14.27 -23.83
N ASP A 422 -29.32 -14.57 -23.69
CA ASP A 422 -28.84 -15.91 -23.32
C ASP A 422 -29.38 -16.35 -21.95
N HIS A 423 -29.46 -15.42 -20.99
CA HIS A 423 -30.09 -15.68 -19.69
C HIS A 423 -31.58 -15.98 -19.82
N LEU A 424 -32.32 -15.16 -20.58
CA LEU A 424 -33.77 -15.36 -20.80
C LEU A 424 -34.08 -16.69 -21.50
N LEU A 425 -33.28 -17.09 -22.49
CA LEU A 425 -33.43 -18.37 -23.17
C LEU A 425 -33.21 -19.56 -22.21
N LYS A 426 -32.25 -19.45 -21.29
CA LYS A 426 -32.00 -20.48 -20.26
C LYS A 426 -33.11 -20.60 -19.23
N MET A 427 -33.83 -19.51 -18.94
CA MET A 427 -34.98 -19.54 -18.01
C MET A 427 -36.24 -20.16 -18.63
N ASN A 428 -36.38 -20.08 -19.95
CA ASN A 428 -37.53 -20.60 -20.69
C ASN A 428 -37.40 -22.10 -21.07
N HIS A 429 -36.26 -22.72 -20.74
CA HIS A 429 -35.98 -24.15 -20.90
C HIS A 429 -35.90 -24.85 -19.54
#